data_AF-A0A1V0PZA3-F1
#
_entry.id   AF-A0A1V0PZA3-F1
#
_cell.length_a   1.000
_cell.length_b   1.000
_cell.length_c   1.000
_cell.angle_alpha   90.00
_cell.angle_beta   90.00
_cell.angle_gamma   90.00
#
_symmetry.space_group_name_H-M   'P 1'
#
loop_
_entity.id
_entity.type
_entity.pdbx_description
1 polymer ?
#
loop_
_entity_poly.entity_id
_entity_poly.type
_entity_poly.pdbx_seq_one_letter_code
_entity_poly.pdbx_strand_id
1 'polypeptide(L)'
;MGQGDAGALAQAGRFLFCPLQVPNDSQITLFSGWTGSVEGMIAALARTARALPEGWHIRLKEHPSARVSLAGALDRAVADSGGRLVVDNATDSFAQISASDGVITINSSMGLQAFFFDKPVIVLGQAFFAIPGLVTCAGSEAALAEALAAPDRLDYDPALRAAFMSYLDRVYYPRVTDLPDGRVEIDADALAAKLRAARR
;
A
#
# COMPACT_ATOMS: atom_id res chain seq x y z
N MET A 1 9.81 -6.05 16.68
CA MET A 1 10.11 -4.64 16.38
C MET A 1 11.41 -4.27 17.08
N GLY A 2 12.44 -3.87 16.34
CA GLY A 2 13.69 -3.41 16.93
C GLY A 2 13.52 -2.03 17.56
N GLN A 3 14.16 -1.77 18.70
CA GLN A 3 14.10 -0.46 19.37
C GLN A 3 14.61 0.71 18.48
N GLY A 4 15.43 0.42 17.47
CA GLY A 4 15.94 1.42 16.51
C GLY A 4 14.86 2.02 15.61
N ASP A 5 13.91 1.22 15.12
CA ASP A 5 12.87 1.67 14.19
C ASP A 5 11.90 2.65 14.87
N ALA A 6 11.51 2.35 16.11
CA ALA A 6 10.56 3.18 16.87
C ALA A 6 11.11 4.58 17.15
N GLY A 7 12.40 4.70 17.47
CA GLY A 7 13.04 6.01 17.72
C GLY A 7 13.19 6.87 16.47
N ALA A 8 13.47 6.26 15.32
CA ALA A 8 13.54 6.95 14.04
C ALA A 8 12.15 7.40 13.54
N LEU A 9 11.12 6.57 13.75
CA LEU A 9 9.74 6.87 13.36
C LEU A 9 9.10 7.96 14.23
N ALA A 10 9.40 8.01 15.53
CA ALA A 10 8.87 9.04 16.43
C ALA A 10 9.29 10.47 16.03
N GLN A 11 10.43 10.62 15.34
CA GLN A 11 10.96 11.90 14.88
C GLN A 11 10.64 12.19 13.41
N ALA A 12 9.95 11.29 12.72
CA ALA A 12 9.69 11.41 11.29
C ALA A 12 8.73 12.55 10.95
N GLY A 13 7.92 13.03 11.89
CA GLY A 13 6.81 13.93 11.58
C GLY A 13 5.64 13.19 10.93
N ARG A 14 4.78 13.90 10.20
CA ARG A 14 3.57 13.33 9.59
C ARG A 14 3.86 12.81 8.20
N PHE A 15 3.40 11.61 7.89
CA PHE A 15 3.74 11.02 6.60
C PHE A 15 2.75 9.98 6.10
N LEU A 16 2.69 9.89 4.77
CA LEU A 16 2.09 8.77 4.07
C LEU A 16 3.19 7.78 3.71
N PHE A 17 2.94 6.49 3.92
CA PHE A 17 3.88 5.44 3.56
C PHE A 17 3.57 4.89 2.16
N CYS A 18 4.58 4.77 1.32
CA CYS A 18 4.45 4.20 -0.03
C CYS A 18 5.44 3.04 -0.19
N PRO A 19 5.00 1.79 0.08
CA PRO A 19 5.80 0.61 -0.21
C PRO A 19 5.82 0.38 -1.72
N LEU A 20 7.01 0.45 -2.31
CA LEU A 20 7.21 0.20 -3.73
C LEU A 20 7.06 -1.30 -4.02
N GLN A 21 6.65 -1.61 -5.24
CA GLN A 21 6.45 -2.98 -5.72
C GLN A 21 7.62 -3.41 -6.60
N VAL A 22 7.72 -4.72 -6.88
CA VAL A 22 8.72 -5.24 -7.81
C VAL A 22 8.39 -4.73 -9.22
N PRO A 23 9.32 -4.02 -9.90
CA PRO A 23 9.11 -3.61 -11.28
C PRO A 23 8.86 -4.81 -12.19
N ASN A 24 7.97 -4.65 -13.18
CA ASN A 24 7.63 -5.66 -14.19
C ASN A 24 7.04 -6.97 -13.65
N ASP A 25 6.49 -6.99 -12.42
CA ASP A 25 5.62 -8.10 -12.04
C ASP A 25 4.29 -8.03 -12.83
N SER A 26 3.51 -9.10 -12.78
CA SER A 26 2.24 -9.16 -13.51
C SER A 26 1.21 -8.14 -12.99
N GLN A 27 1.26 -7.79 -11.70
CA GLN A 27 0.32 -6.84 -11.10
C GLN A 27 0.58 -5.41 -11.59
N ILE A 28 1.84 -5.01 -11.72
CA ILE A 28 2.23 -3.72 -12.29
C ILE A 28 1.96 -3.71 -13.80
N THR A 29 2.29 -4.79 -14.51
CA THR A 29 2.13 -4.85 -15.96
C THR A 29 0.67 -4.74 -16.40
N LEU A 30 -0.25 -5.40 -15.67
CA LEU A 30 -1.65 -5.49 -16.07
C LEU A 30 -2.56 -4.48 -15.37
N PHE A 31 -2.21 -4.08 -14.14
CA PHE A 31 -3.14 -3.42 -13.23
C PHE A 31 -2.58 -2.11 -12.64
N SER A 32 -1.51 -1.54 -13.20
CA SER A 32 -0.97 -0.25 -12.75
C SER A 32 -1.83 0.97 -13.10
N GLY A 33 -2.82 0.81 -13.97
CA GLY A 33 -3.71 1.90 -14.35
C GLY A 33 -2.95 3.06 -14.98
N TRP A 34 -3.20 4.29 -14.52
CA TRP A 34 -2.64 5.50 -15.12
C TRP A 34 -1.15 5.71 -14.79
N THR A 35 -0.62 5.08 -13.73
CA THR A 35 0.80 5.21 -13.40
C THR A 35 1.68 4.41 -14.35
N GLY A 36 1.16 3.36 -14.98
CA GLY A 36 1.83 2.51 -15.98
C GLY A 36 2.99 1.65 -15.47
N SER A 37 3.72 2.10 -14.44
CA SER A 37 4.81 1.36 -13.80
C SER A 37 5.08 1.87 -12.38
N VAL A 38 6.05 1.25 -11.70
CA VAL A 38 6.56 1.73 -10.40
C VAL A 38 7.29 3.07 -10.57
N GLU A 39 8.09 3.23 -11.62
CA GLU A 39 8.76 4.49 -11.96
C GLU A 39 7.76 5.59 -12.30
N GLY A 40 6.67 5.25 -12.99
CA GLY A 40 5.60 6.19 -13.27
C GLY A 40 4.88 6.67 -12.00
N MET A 41 4.65 5.79 -11.03
CA MET A 41 4.18 6.19 -9.70
C MET A 41 5.19 7.10 -8.99
N ILE A 42 6.48 6.74 -8.96
CA ILE A 42 7.53 7.57 -8.34
C ILE A 42 7.57 8.97 -8.96
N ALA A 43 7.49 9.07 -10.29
CA ALA A 43 7.47 10.33 -11.00
C ALA A 43 6.20 11.15 -10.72
N ALA A 44 5.03 10.50 -10.63
CA ALA A 44 3.79 11.16 -10.27
C ALA A 44 3.86 11.72 -8.83
N LEU A 45 4.33 10.92 -7.88
CA LEU A 45 4.54 11.35 -6.50
C LEU A 45 5.48 12.56 -6.43
N ALA A 46 6.56 12.57 -7.20
CA ALA A 46 7.47 13.73 -7.25
C ALA A 46 6.77 15.01 -7.70
N ARG A 47 5.91 14.93 -8.73
CA ARG A 47 5.13 16.06 -9.24
C ARG A 47 4.05 16.53 -8.28
N THR A 48 3.40 15.62 -7.56
CA THR A 48 2.25 15.94 -6.70
C THR A 48 2.63 16.19 -5.24
N ALA A 49 3.81 15.78 -4.77
CA ALA A 49 4.18 15.87 -3.36
C ALA A 49 4.21 17.29 -2.80
N ARG A 50 4.36 18.32 -3.65
CA ARG A 50 4.27 19.74 -3.22
C ARG A 50 2.86 20.17 -2.81
N ALA A 51 1.83 19.40 -3.14
CA ALA A 51 0.47 19.64 -2.66
C ALA A 51 0.33 19.36 -1.15
N LEU A 52 1.23 18.55 -0.57
CA LEU A 52 1.20 18.23 0.85
C LEU A 52 1.32 19.48 1.72
N PRO A 53 0.54 19.59 2.82
CA PRO A 53 0.69 20.66 3.79
C PRO A 53 2.09 20.70 4.41
N GLU A 54 2.47 21.82 5.01
CA GLU A 54 3.72 21.92 5.78
C GLU A 54 3.83 20.82 6.85
N GLY A 55 5.05 20.29 7.04
CA GLY A 55 5.31 19.19 8.00
C GLY A 55 4.98 17.77 7.51
N TRP A 56 4.31 17.65 6.36
CA TRP A 56 4.01 16.36 5.74
C TRP A 56 5.03 15.94 4.67
N HIS A 57 5.24 14.63 4.54
CA HIS A 57 6.03 14.04 3.47
C HIS A 57 5.53 12.63 3.11
N ILE A 58 6.14 12.00 2.11
CA ILE A 58 5.88 10.60 1.73
C ILE A 58 7.16 9.79 1.93
N ARG A 59 7.06 8.67 2.62
CA ARG A 59 8.18 7.73 2.79
C ARG A 59 8.08 6.61 1.79
N LEU A 60 9.13 6.45 0.99
CA LEU A 60 9.26 5.43 -0.05
C LEU A 60 10.15 4.32 0.47
N LYS A 61 9.73 3.06 0.29
CA LYS A 61 10.56 1.90 0.60
C LYS A 61 10.58 0.94 -0.57
N GLU A 62 11.76 0.59 -1.05
CA GLU A 62 11.96 -0.38 -2.11
C GLU A 62 11.56 -1.80 -1.65
N HIS A 63 11.05 -2.60 -2.60
CA HIS A 63 10.74 -3.99 -2.33
C HIS A 63 12.03 -4.81 -2.20
N PRO A 64 12.22 -5.64 -1.15
CA PRO A 64 13.47 -6.38 -0.94
C PRO A 64 13.80 -7.37 -2.07
N SER A 65 12.78 -7.82 -2.80
CA SER A 65 12.92 -8.70 -3.98
C SER A 65 13.09 -7.96 -5.30
N ALA A 66 13.10 -6.62 -5.32
CA ALA A 66 13.33 -5.86 -6.54
C ALA A 66 14.77 -6.12 -7.04
N ARG A 67 14.89 -6.64 -8.26
CA ARG A 67 16.19 -6.90 -8.91
C ARG A 67 16.65 -5.74 -9.79
N VAL A 68 15.70 -4.90 -10.19
CA VAL A 68 15.94 -3.69 -10.97
C VAL A 68 16.12 -2.54 -10.00
N SER A 69 17.22 -1.80 -10.14
CA SER A 69 17.49 -0.63 -9.30
C SER A 69 16.53 0.51 -9.63
N LEU A 70 15.88 1.06 -8.60
CA LEU A 70 15.07 2.27 -8.71
C LEU A 70 15.83 3.53 -8.26
N ALA A 71 17.11 3.39 -7.86
CA ALA A 71 17.90 4.47 -7.26
C ALA A 71 17.88 5.76 -8.09
N GLY A 72 18.14 5.69 -9.39
CA GLY A 72 18.13 6.87 -10.26
C GLY A 72 16.74 7.52 -10.43
N ALA A 73 15.65 6.75 -10.32
CA ALA A 73 14.31 7.31 -10.32
C ALA A 73 13.97 7.97 -8.97
N LEU A 74 14.38 7.34 -7.87
CA LEU A 74 14.18 7.84 -6.52
C LEU A 74 15.00 9.11 -6.25
N ASP A 75 16.26 9.15 -6.63
CA ASP A 75 17.14 10.32 -6.44
C ASP A 75 16.57 11.55 -7.16
N ARG A 76 16.12 11.38 -8.41
CA ARG A 76 15.44 12.45 -9.17
C ARG A 76 14.15 12.87 -8.48
N ALA A 77 13.31 11.92 -8.09
CA ALA A 77 12.03 12.21 -7.44
C ALA A 77 12.21 12.96 -6.12
N VAL A 78 13.18 12.57 -5.29
CA VAL A 78 13.52 13.27 -4.04
C VAL A 78 13.93 14.71 -4.33
N ALA A 79 14.83 14.92 -5.30
CA ALA A 79 15.27 16.26 -5.70
C ALA A 79 14.10 17.13 -6.20
N ASP A 80 13.24 16.59 -7.07
CA ASP A 80 12.15 17.33 -7.69
C ASP A 80 11.02 17.67 -6.69
N SER A 81 10.81 16.80 -5.70
CA SER A 81 9.76 16.94 -4.69
C SER A 81 9.93 18.13 -3.75
N GLY A 82 11.11 18.75 -3.71
CA GLY A 82 11.43 19.81 -2.75
C GLY A 82 11.48 19.32 -1.30
N GLY A 83 12.01 18.10 -1.08
CA GLY A 83 12.13 17.49 0.25
C GLY A 83 10.86 16.84 0.77
N ARG A 84 9.84 16.65 -0.08
CA ARG A 84 8.57 16.02 0.29
C ARG A 84 8.54 14.51 0.10
N LEU A 85 9.57 13.93 -0.52
CA LEU A 85 9.79 12.49 -0.61
C LEU A 85 11.05 12.11 0.18
N VAL A 86 10.95 11.02 0.95
CA VAL A 86 12.06 10.46 1.75
C VAL A 86 12.17 8.97 1.44
N VAL A 87 13.35 8.50 1.05
CA VAL A 87 13.60 7.06 0.87
C VAL A 87 14.06 6.46 2.19
N ASP A 88 13.37 5.43 2.66
CA ASP A 88 13.76 4.66 3.83
C ASP A 88 13.64 3.15 3.59
N ASN A 89 14.78 2.59 3.21
CA ASN A 89 14.94 1.16 3.01
C ASN A 89 15.33 0.40 4.29
N ALA A 90 15.66 1.09 5.38
CA ALA A 90 16.16 0.47 6.60
C ALA A 90 15.02 0.03 7.54
N THR A 91 14.01 0.89 7.72
CA THR A 91 12.92 0.61 8.68
C THR A 91 11.97 -0.48 8.18
N ASP A 92 11.52 -1.35 9.07
CA ASP A 92 10.53 -2.39 8.77
C ASP A 92 9.23 -1.82 8.17
N SER A 93 8.66 -2.52 7.20
CA SER A 93 7.48 -2.04 6.47
C SER A 93 6.23 -1.96 7.35
N PHE A 94 6.04 -2.89 8.29
CA PHE A 94 4.89 -2.85 9.20
C PHE A 94 5.08 -1.79 10.28
N ALA A 95 6.31 -1.56 10.73
CA ALA A 95 6.63 -0.41 11.58
C ALA A 95 6.30 0.92 10.86
N GLN A 96 6.65 1.05 9.58
CA GLN A 96 6.28 2.23 8.78
C GLN A 96 4.76 2.37 8.62
N ILE A 97 4.02 1.29 8.31
CA ILE A 97 2.54 1.34 8.26
C ILE A 97 1.95 1.77 9.61
N SER A 98 2.40 1.16 10.71
CA SER A 98 1.87 1.46 12.03
C SER A 98 2.04 2.93 12.41
N ALA A 99 3.18 3.52 12.03
CA ALA A 99 3.52 4.91 12.34
C ALA A 99 3.00 5.94 11.33
N SER A 100 2.62 5.54 10.11
CA SER A 100 2.14 6.49 9.09
C SER A 100 0.73 6.99 9.38
N ASP A 101 0.35 8.11 8.76
CA ASP A 101 -1.03 8.62 8.74
C ASP A 101 -1.88 7.97 7.63
N GLY A 102 -1.26 7.18 6.75
CA GLY A 102 -1.92 6.50 5.64
C GLY A 102 -0.94 5.78 4.72
N VAL A 103 -1.46 5.03 3.74
CA VAL A 103 -0.66 4.27 2.78
C VAL A 103 -1.03 4.66 1.35
N ILE A 104 -0.04 4.81 0.47
CA ILE A 104 -0.23 5.00 -0.98
C ILE A 104 0.27 3.76 -1.70
N THR A 105 -0.53 3.20 -2.60
CA THR A 105 -0.12 2.04 -3.37
C THR A 105 -0.71 2.04 -4.78
N ILE A 106 -0.06 1.34 -5.71
CA ILE A 106 -0.68 1.00 -6.99
C ILE A 106 -1.73 -0.09 -6.75
N ASN A 107 -1.29 -1.26 -6.30
CA ASN A 107 -2.15 -2.42 -6.02
C ASN A 107 -1.48 -3.45 -5.09
N SER A 108 -0.50 -3.01 -4.29
CA SER A 108 0.25 -3.89 -3.39
C SER A 108 -0.65 -4.51 -2.32
N SER A 109 -0.33 -5.75 -1.92
CA SER A 109 -0.90 -6.37 -0.71
C SER A 109 -0.60 -5.57 0.55
N MET A 110 0.46 -4.75 0.56
CA MET A 110 0.75 -3.83 1.66
C MET A 110 -0.37 -2.77 1.85
N GLY A 111 -1.06 -2.38 0.77
CA GLY A 111 -2.23 -1.52 0.85
C GLY A 111 -3.40 -2.21 1.57
N LEU A 112 -3.64 -3.49 1.27
CA LEU A 112 -4.60 -4.30 2.02
C LEU A 112 -4.19 -4.47 3.49
N GLN A 113 -2.90 -4.70 3.73
CA GLN A 113 -2.39 -4.93 5.08
C GLN A 113 -2.50 -3.68 5.97
N ALA A 114 -2.54 -2.49 5.39
CA ALA A 114 -2.80 -1.24 6.10
C ALA A 114 -4.14 -1.27 6.87
N PHE A 115 -5.12 -2.06 6.41
CA PHE A 115 -6.38 -2.25 7.12
C PHE A 115 -6.21 -2.95 8.47
N PHE A 116 -5.17 -3.76 8.70
CA PHE A 116 -4.91 -4.32 10.04
C PHE A 116 -4.43 -3.27 11.04
N PHE A 117 -3.99 -2.11 10.56
CA PHE A 117 -3.47 -1.00 11.35
C PHE A 117 -4.41 0.21 11.37
N ASP A 118 -5.64 0.04 10.87
CA ASP A 118 -6.63 1.12 10.82
C ASP A 118 -6.12 2.37 10.08
N LYS A 119 -5.39 2.14 8.97
CA LYS A 119 -4.83 3.22 8.15
C LYS A 119 -5.65 3.43 6.89
N PRO A 120 -5.95 4.69 6.52
CA PRO A 120 -6.55 4.99 5.23
C PRO A 120 -5.55 4.69 4.10
N VAL A 121 -6.08 4.34 2.93
CA VAL A 121 -5.29 3.91 1.78
C VAL A 121 -5.69 4.73 0.55
N ILE A 122 -4.68 5.23 -0.17
CA ILE A 122 -4.82 5.77 -1.52
C ILE A 122 -4.39 4.69 -2.51
N VAL A 123 -5.27 4.34 -3.44
CA VAL A 123 -5.01 3.37 -4.51
C VAL A 123 -4.90 4.08 -5.85
N LEU A 124 -3.78 3.88 -6.56
CA LEU A 124 -3.49 4.51 -7.86
C LEU A 124 -3.84 3.63 -9.05
N GLY A 125 -3.75 2.31 -8.88
CA GLY A 125 -4.01 1.32 -9.92
C GLY A 125 -5.34 0.60 -9.73
N GLN A 126 -5.42 -0.61 -10.28
CA GLN A 126 -6.53 -1.52 -10.06
C GLN A 126 -6.14 -2.52 -8.97
N ALA A 127 -6.86 -2.50 -7.86
CA ALA A 127 -6.73 -3.48 -6.79
C ALA A 127 -8.12 -4.04 -6.46
N PHE A 128 -8.21 -5.31 -6.10
CA PHE A 128 -9.51 -5.92 -5.77
C PHE A 128 -10.16 -5.31 -4.51
N PHE A 129 -9.38 -4.64 -3.68
CA PHE A 129 -9.83 -3.89 -2.50
C PHE A 129 -10.06 -2.40 -2.79
N ALA A 130 -9.96 -1.95 -4.06
CA ALA A 130 -10.19 -0.57 -4.48
C ALA A 130 -11.69 -0.23 -4.55
N ILE A 131 -12.37 -0.33 -3.41
CA ILE A 131 -13.82 -0.16 -3.27
C ILE A 131 -14.08 1.26 -2.73
N PRO A 132 -14.95 2.07 -3.36
CA PRO A 132 -15.34 3.37 -2.83
C PRO A 132 -15.82 3.28 -1.38
N GLY A 133 -15.32 4.15 -0.52
CA GLY A 133 -15.57 4.13 0.92
C GLY A 133 -14.62 3.24 1.71
N LEU A 134 -13.97 2.25 1.09
CA LEU A 134 -12.92 1.46 1.75
C LEU A 134 -11.54 2.10 1.56
N VAL A 135 -11.32 2.72 0.41
CA VAL A 135 -10.08 3.43 0.07
C VAL A 135 -10.39 4.71 -0.71
N THR A 136 -9.41 5.59 -0.80
CA THR A 136 -9.41 6.70 -1.77
C THR A 136 -8.84 6.21 -3.10
N CYS A 137 -9.67 6.10 -4.14
CA CYS A 137 -9.22 5.74 -5.48
C CYS A 137 -8.74 6.99 -6.23
N ALA A 138 -7.43 7.19 -6.32
CA ALA A 138 -6.82 8.28 -7.09
C ALA A 138 -6.53 7.80 -8.53
N GLY A 139 -7.54 7.87 -9.39
CA GLY A 139 -7.49 7.39 -10.78
C GLY A 139 -6.75 8.30 -11.77
N SER A 140 -6.11 9.37 -11.30
CA SER A 140 -5.30 10.28 -12.11
C SER A 140 -4.30 11.05 -11.24
N GLU A 141 -3.35 11.72 -11.87
CA GLU A 141 -2.41 12.61 -11.18
C GLU A 141 -3.12 13.77 -10.46
N ALA A 142 -4.17 14.33 -11.06
CA ALA A 142 -4.96 15.39 -10.45
C ALA A 142 -5.69 14.90 -9.19
N ALA A 143 -6.29 13.70 -9.24
CA ALA A 143 -6.95 13.09 -8.08
C ALA A 143 -5.94 12.75 -6.97
N LEU A 144 -4.73 12.31 -7.34
CA LEU A 144 -3.65 12.12 -6.36
C LEU A 144 -3.26 13.45 -5.71
N ALA A 145 -3.05 14.51 -6.49
CA ALA A 145 -2.72 15.83 -5.96
C ALA A 145 -3.82 16.36 -5.01
N GLU A 146 -5.10 16.16 -5.34
CA GLU A 146 -6.22 16.53 -4.48
C GLU A 146 -6.22 15.77 -3.15
N ALA A 147 -6.01 14.44 -3.18
CA ALA A 147 -5.90 13.63 -1.98
C ALA A 147 -4.70 14.06 -1.10
N LEU A 148 -3.56 14.38 -1.73
CA LEU A 148 -2.37 14.87 -1.04
C LEU A 148 -2.51 16.30 -0.50
N ALA A 149 -3.44 17.11 -1.01
CA ALA A 149 -3.65 18.47 -0.52
C ALA A 149 -4.33 18.52 0.86
N ALA A 150 -5.06 17.46 1.22
CA ALA A 150 -5.75 17.34 2.49
C ALA A 150 -5.58 15.93 3.09
N PRO A 151 -4.34 15.51 3.41
CA PRO A 151 -4.06 14.15 3.87
C PRO A 151 -4.73 13.84 5.22
N ASP A 152 -5.02 14.86 6.02
CA ASP A 152 -5.83 14.79 7.26
C ASP A 152 -7.27 14.35 7.05
N ARG A 153 -7.78 14.46 5.81
CA ARG A 153 -9.15 14.06 5.45
C ARG A 153 -9.21 12.67 4.84
N LEU A 154 -8.07 11.99 4.69
CA LEU A 154 -8.06 10.61 4.25
C LEU A 154 -8.74 9.76 5.31
N ASP A 155 -9.74 9.00 4.87
CA ASP A 155 -10.56 8.20 5.76
C ASP A 155 -11.08 6.96 5.02
N TYR A 156 -11.72 6.07 5.75
CA TYR A 156 -12.43 4.90 5.27
C TYR A 156 -13.65 4.64 6.15
N ASP A 157 -14.70 4.02 5.60
CA ASP A 157 -15.86 3.58 6.37
C ASP A 157 -15.44 2.40 7.27
N PRO A 158 -15.46 2.54 8.61
CA PRO A 158 -15.02 1.48 9.51
C PRO A 158 -15.89 0.23 9.44
N ALA A 159 -17.20 0.38 9.18
CA ALA A 159 -18.11 -0.76 9.05
C ALA A 159 -17.86 -1.50 7.73
N LEU A 160 -17.61 -0.77 6.65
CA LEU A 160 -17.23 -1.37 5.37
C LEU A 160 -15.88 -2.09 5.46
N ARG A 161 -14.88 -1.49 6.11
CA ARG A 161 -13.59 -2.14 6.39
C ARG A 161 -13.82 -3.43 7.17
N ALA A 162 -14.56 -3.38 8.29
CA ALA A 162 -14.81 -4.57 9.11
C ALA A 162 -15.54 -5.68 8.33
N ALA A 163 -16.53 -5.31 7.52
CA ALA A 163 -17.25 -6.24 6.65
C ALA A 163 -16.33 -6.84 5.59
N PHE A 164 -15.46 -6.05 4.96
CA PHE A 164 -14.51 -6.50 3.96
C PHE A 164 -13.47 -7.46 4.56
N MET A 165 -12.90 -7.13 5.73
CA MET A 165 -11.97 -8.01 6.43
C MET A 165 -12.65 -9.33 6.86
N SER A 166 -13.89 -9.26 7.32
CA SER A 166 -14.70 -10.44 7.64
C SER A 166 -14.99 -11.29 6.40
N TYR A 167 -15.24 -10.66 5.25
CA TYR A 167 -15.39 -11.36 3.98
C TYR A 167 -14.09 -12.07 3.58
N LEU A 168 -12.94 -11.42 3.74
CA LEU A 168 -11.65 -12.04 3.41
C LEU A 168 -11.41 -13.31 4.23
N ASP A 169 -11.59 -13.21 5.54
CA ASP A 169 -11.43 -14.32 6.47
C ASP A 169 -12.44 -15.45 6.22
N ARG A 170 -13.73 -15.12 6.14
CA ARG A 170 -14.79 -16.13 6.15
C ARG A 170 -15.15 -16.68 4.77
N VAL A 171 -14.95 -15.89 3.72
CA VAL A 171 -15.47 -16.19 2.37
C VAL A 171 -14.37 -16.26 1.32
N TYR A 172 -13.37 -15.38 1.35
CA TYR A 172 -12.33 -15.37 0.32
C TYR A 172 -11.28 -16.46 0.55
N TYR A 173 -10.58 -16.43 1.69
CA TYR A 173 -9.45 -17.32 1.94
C TYR A 173 -9.89 -18.78 2.18
N PRO A 174 -9.10 -19.77 1.73
CA PRO A 174 -9.32 -21.17 2.10
C PRO A 174 -9.25 -21.34 3.61
N ARG A 175 -10.06 -22.24 4.17
CA ARG A 175 -9.92 -22.61 5.58
C ARG A 175 -8.69 -23.48 5.74
N VAL A 176 -7.83 -23.06 6.65
CA VAL A 176 -6.59 -23.74 6.97
C VAL A 176 -6.54 -24.06 8.45
N THR A 177 -5.98 -25.21 8.78
CA THR A 177 -5.70 -25.63 10.15
C THR A 177 -4.20 -25.80 10.30
N ASP A 178 -3.60 -25.06 11.23
CA ASP A 178 -2.20 -25.26 11.60
C ASP A 178 -2.08 -26.54 12.45
N LEU A 179 -1.24 -27.47 12.00
CA LEU A 179 -0.94 -28.69 12.73
C LEU A 179 0.22 -28.45 13.71
N PRO A 180 0.29 -29.19 14.83
CA PRO A 180 1.33 -29.03 15.84
C PRO A 180 2.78 -29.20 15.33
N ASP A 181 2.96 -29.84 14.19
CA ASP A 181 4.25 -30.07 13.53
C ASP A 181 4.63 -28.95 12.53
N GLY A 182 3.84 -27.87 12.47
CA GLY A 182 4.06 -26.72 11.58
C GLY A 182 3.56 -26.92 10.15
N ARG A 183 2.92 -28.06 9.85
CA ARG A 183 2.21 -28.24 8.57
C ARG A 183 0.87 -27.52 8.60
N VAL A 184 0.39 -27.16 7.40
CA VAL A 184 -0.93 -26.54 7.21
C VAL A 184 -1.81 -27.53 6.44
N GLU A 185 -2.98 -27.85 6.99
CA GLU A 185 -4.00 -28.63 6.30
C GLU A 185 -5.09 -27.69 5.76
N ILE A 186 -5.46 -27.87 4.48
CA ILE A 186 -6.52 -27.10 3.83
C ILE A 186 -7.80 -27.94 3.82
N ASP A 187 -8.92 -27.34 4.19
CA ASP A 187 -10.24 -27.95 4.00
C ASP A 187 -10.55 -28.08 2.49
N ALA A 188 -10.26 -29.26 1.94
CA ALA A 188 -10.34 -29.55 0.52
C ALA A 188 -11.78 -29.44 -0.01
N ASP A 189 -12.78 -29.84 0.78
CA ASP A 189 -14.18 -29.79 0.39
C ASP A 189 -14.69 -28.35 0.34
N ALA A 190 -14.34 -27.54 1.35
CA ALA A 190 -14.66 -26.11 1.36
C ALA A 190 -13.98 -25.38 0.20
N LEU A 191 -12.70 -25.69 -0.09
CA LEU A 191 -12.00 -25.12 -1.24
C LEU A 191 -12.67 -25.52 -2.56
N ALA A 192 -13.01 -26.80 -2.74
CA ALA A 192 -13.67 -27.29 -3.94
C ALA A 192 -15.04 -26.63 -4.16
N ALA A 193 -15.81 -26.41 -3.09
CA ALA A 193 -17.07 -25.67 -3.15
C ALA A 193 -16.87 -24.22 -3.60
N LYS A 194 -15.86 -23.52 -3.07
CA LYS A 194 -15.51 -22.15 -3.50
C LYS A 194 -15.12 -22.11 -4.99
N LEU A 195 -14.27 -23.02 -5.45
CA LEU A 195 -13.84 -23.08 -6.85
C LEU A 195 -15.02 -23.34 -7.81
N ARG A 196 -16.00 -24.16 -7.42
CA ARG A 196 -17.23 -24.37 -8.21
C ARG A 196 -18.09 -23.11 -8.29
N ALA A 197 -18.17 -22.32 -7.22
CA ALA A 197 -18.92 -21.08 -7.20
C ALA A 197 -18.26 -19.99 -8.09
N ALA A 198 -16.93 -19.93 -8.12
CA ALA A 198 -16.17 -18.94 -8.89
C ALA A 198 -16.12 -19.18 -10.42
N ARG A 199 -16.51 -20.36 -10.90
CA ARG A 199 -16.52 -20.73 -12.33
C ARG A 199 -17.81 -20.35 -13.07
N ARG A 200 -18.72 -19.63 -12.42
CA ARG A 200 -19.98 -19.13 -13.00
C ARG A 200 -19.80 -17.67 -13.40
#